data_AF-A0A352DUD3-F1
#
_entry.id   AF-A0A352DUD3-F1
#
_cell.length_a   1.000
_cell.length_b   1.000
_cell.length_c   1.000
_cell.angle_alpha   90.00
_cell.angle_beta   90.00
_cell.angle_gamma   90.00
#
_symmetry.space_group_name_H-M   'P 1'
#
loop_
_entity.id
_entity.type
_entity.pdbx_description
1 polymer ?
#
loop_
_entity_poly.entity_id
_entity_poly.type
_entity_poly.pdbx_seq_one_letter_code
_entity_poly.pdbx_strand_id
1 'polypeptide(L)'
;MLQCSGSPACMTRHDRGSGRDRESGGAMSRIIPSRPWTTSKLDDCAGHGPGSGAELFLVEGDSAAAAVGRVRDACMQAVLPMQGKPLNTTRASRRKVVEHPFFGPLTEALGTGLATDCEPRRSRYDRVLVLTDPDADGIHCGYLVLLFFHRWLRPLLDAGLVEVVRPPWGEVVIEGELLLAFSEPELAALATRARGGGGTVRRFRGLAALDADLLRETCIDPTTRRTERVSTADVAAMIELIGAVQPGQRDADHAPARAGRPARPG
;
A
#
# COMPACT_ATOMS: atom_id res chain seq x y z
N MET A 1 -34.21 -0.22 23.07
CA MET A 1 -35.11 -1.32 22.65
C MET A 1 -35.10 -1.39 21.14
N LEU A 2 -35.07 -2.62 20.60
CA LEU A 2 -35.03 -3.03 19.18
C LEU A 2 -33.73 -2.71 18.43
N GLN A 3 -33.11 -3.60 17.64
CA GLN A 3 -33.08 -5.06 17.50
C GLN A 3 -32.07 -5.30 16.37
N CYS A 4 -30.93 -5.96 16.64
CA CYS A 4 -30.06 -6.47 15.59
C CYS A 4 -30.49 -7.91 15.26
N SER A 5 -31.21 -8.09 14.16
CA SER A 5 -31.30 -9.34 13.39
C SER A 5 -30.23 -9.28 12.30
N GLY A 6 -29.36 -10.25 12.02
CA GLY A 6 -29.26 -11.65 12.39
C GLY A 6 -28.53 -12.33 11.22
N SER A 7 -27.34 -12.85 11.44
CA SER A 7 -26.77 -13.95 10.65
C SER A 7 -25.76 -14.72 11.51
N PRO A 8 -25.88 -16.05 11.61
CA PRO A 8 -25.15 -16.84 12.60
C PRO A 8 -23.93 -17.52 11.99
N ALA A 9 -22.80 -17.50 12.71
CA ALA A 9 -21.95 -18.68 12.96
C ALA A 9 -20.57 -18.24 13.52
N CYS A 10 -20.54 -17.77 14.75
CA CYS A 10 -19.37 -17.93 15.61
C CYS A 10 -19.89 -18.29 17.00
N MET A 11 -20.18 -19.59 17.21
CA MET A 11 -20.47 -20.13 18.53
C MET A 11 -19.42 -21.18 18.86
N THR A 12 -18.56 -20.82 19.80
CA THR A 12 -17.70 -21.70 20.56
C THR A 12 -18.56 -22.67 21.39
N ARG A 13 -18.20 -23.96 21.39
CA ARG A 13 -18.72 -24.95 22.36
C ARG A 13 -17.56 -25.64 23.05
N HIS A 14 -17.52 -25.50 24.38
CA HIS A 14 -16.90 -26.43 25.32
C HIS A 14 -18.00 -27.36 25.85
N ASP A 15 -17.84 -28.69 25.82
CA ASP A 15 -17.23 -29.49 26.90
C ASP A 15 -17.56 -31.00 26.77
N ARG A 16 -16.55 -31.82 27.12
CA ARG A 16 -16.47 -33.22 27.60
C ARG A 16 -17.31 -34.39 27.04
N GLY A 17 -16.59 -35.47 26.68
CA GLY A 17 -17.09 -36.86 26.64
C GLY A 17 -16.05 -37.88 26.15
N SER A 18 -15.67 -38.83 27.01
CA SER A 18 -14.66 -39.88 26.86
C SER A 18 -15.07 -41.06 25.96
N GLY A 19 -14.09 -41.65 25.25
CA GLY A 19 -14.21 -43.00 24.68
C GLY A 19 -13.01 -43.36 23.78
N ARG A 20 -12.27 -44.42 24.14
CA ARG A 20 -11.22 -45.03 23.32
C ARG A 20 -11.88 -45.82 22.18
N ASP A 21 -11.31 -45.78 20.97
CA ASP A 21 -10.84 -46.98 20.26
C ASP A 21 -10.24 -46.66 18.87
N ARG A 22 -9.01 -47.19 18.70
CA ARG A 22 -8.34 -47.78 17.53
C ARG A 22 -8.07 -46.98 16.24
N GLU A 23 -6.80 -47.13 15.84
CA GLU A 23 -6.08 -46.58 14.71
C GLU A 23 -6.62 -46.99 13.34
N SER A 24 -6.52 -46.10 12.36
CA SER A 24 -6.30 -46.39 10.93
C SER A 24 -5.96 -45.12 10.12
N GLY A 25 -4.67 -44.95 9.79
CA GLY A 25 -4.15 -44.32 8.56
C GLY A 25 -4.65 -42.93 8.13
N GLY A 26 -4.21 -41.87 8.82
CA GLY A 26 -4.44 -40.49 8.41
C GLY A 26 -3.35 -39.92 7.49
N ALA A 27 -3.72 -39.50 6.28
CA ALA A 27 -2.94 -38.53 5.51
C ALA A 27 -3.12 -37.15 6.16
N MET A 28 -2.22 -36.80 7.07
CA MET A 28 -2.25 -35.50 7.75
C MET A 28 -1.92 -34.38 6.75
N SER A 29 -2.95 -33.65 6.33
CA SER A 29 -2.80 -32.27 5.88
C SER A 29 -1.99 -31.51 6.93
N ARG A 30 -0.79 -31.05 6.56
CA ARG A 30 0.02 -30.17 7.42
C ARG A 30 -0.74 -28.86 7.59
N ILE A 31 -1.55 -28.79 8.63
CA ILE A 31 -2.04 -27.54 9.20
C ILE A 31 -0.77 -26.79 9.64
N ILE A 32 -0.38 -25.78 8.87
CA ILE A 32 0.68 -24.86 9.24
C ILE A 32 0.17 -24.12 10.49
N PRO A 33 0.83 -24.23 11.65
CA PRO A 33 0.39 -23.52 12.83
C PRO A 33 0.50 -22.01 12.58
N SER A 34 -0.64 -21.30 12.69
CA SER A 34 -0.70 -19.85 12.60
C SER A 34 0.04 -19.24 13.79
N ARG A 35 1.33 -18.93 13.60
CA ARG A 35 2.02 -17.99 14.49
C ARG A 35 1.20 -16.69 14.49
N PRO A 36 0.89 -16.07 15.65
CA PRO A 36 0.36 -14.72 15.64
C PRO A 36 1.39 -13.82 14.95
N TRP A 37 1.00 -13.26 13.80
CA TRP A 37 1.84 -12.38 12.99
C TRP A 37 1.97 -11.04 13.69
N THR A 38 2.80 -10.94 14.72
CA THR A 38 3.06 -9.66 15.39
C THR A 38 4.10 -8.87 14.62
N THR A 39 3.81 -8.52 13.35
CA THR A 39 4.44 -7.35 12.75
C THR A 39 3.89 -6.15 13.53
N SER A 40 4.70 -5.53 14.38
CA SER A 40 4.25 -4.66 15.48
C SER A 40 3.40 -3.44 15.09
N LYS A 41 3.18 -3.19 13.79
CA LYS A 41 2.38 -2.07 13.26
C LYS A 41 1.27 -2.47 12.30
N LEU A 42 1.16 -3.75 11.93
CA LEU A 42 0.05 -4.19 11.07
C LEU A 42 -1.23 -4.21 11.90
N ASP A 43 -2.22 -3.42 11.47
CA ASP A 43 -3.58 -3.54 11.93
C ASP A 43 -4.32 -4.50 10.98
N ASP A 44 -4.26 -5.79 11.32
CA ASP A 44 -4.66 -6.89 10.45
C ASP A 44 -6.18 -7.00 10.27
N CYS A 45 -6.63 -7.76 9.27
CA CYS A 45 -8.03 -8.11 9.08
C CYS A 45 -8.32 -9.57 9.50
N ALA A 46 -9.58 -9.89 9.74
CA ALA A 46 -9.98 -11.23 10.20
C ALA A 46 -9.94 -12.28 9.06
N GLY A 47 -10.28 -11.88 7.84
CA GLY A 47 -10.32 -12.73 6.65
C GLY A 47 -9.04 -12.61 5.84
N HIS A 48 -8.47 -13.74 5.45
CA HIS A 48 -7.23 -13.80 4.68
C HIS A 48 -7.17 -15.02 3.77
N GLY A 49 -6.29 -14.94 2.77
CA GLY A 49 -5.95 -16.02 1.85
C GLY A 49 -6.49 -15.81 0.45
N PRO A 50 -6.00 -16.60 -0.53
CA PRO A 50 -6.33 -16.41 -1.94
C PRO A 50 -7.84 -16.55 -2.21
N GLY A 51 -8.42 -15.56 -2.89
CA GLY A 51 -9.84 -15.52 -3.26
C GLY A 51 -10.77 -15.11 -2.12
N SER A 52 -10.23 -14.64 -1.00
CA SER A 52 -11.03 -14.13 0.13
C SER A 52 -11.64 -12.75 -0.16
N GLY A 53 -11.03 -11.96 -1.05
CA GLY A 53 -11.29 -10.54 -1.23
C GLY A 53 -10.53 -9.65 -0.25
N ALA A 54 -9.57 -10.20 0.52
CA ALA A 54 -8.83 -9.43 1.51
C ALA A 54 -7.90 -8.39 0.88
N GLU A 55 -7.83 -7.21 1.49
CA GLU A 55 -7.12 -6.04 1.00
C GLU A 55 -6.10 -5.57 2.04
N LEU A 56 -4.89 -5.18 1.62
CA LEU A 56 -3.89 -4.57 2.48
C LEU A 56 -3.64 -3.12 2.03
N PHE A 57 -3.99 -2.15 2.88
CA PHE A 57 -3.68 -0.74 2.68
C PHE A 57 -2.28 -0.41 3.20
N LEU A 58 -1.45 0.17 2.33
CA LEU A 58 -0.15 0.75 2.67
C LEU A 58 -0.34 2.26 2.81
N VAL A 59 -0.38 2.75 4.04
CA VAL A 59 -0.85 4.12 4.34
C VAL A 59 0.31 5.01 4.80
N GLU A 60 0.40 6.21 4.24
CA GLU A 60 1.40 7.21 4.62
C GLU A 60 1.15 7.81 6.02
N GLY A 61 2.03 7.49 6.97
CA GLY A 61 2.00 8.05 8.32
C GLY A 61 0.99 7.37 9.27
N ASP A 62 1.33 7.37 10.56
CA ASP A 62 0.49 6.73 11.60
C ASP A 62 -0.85 7.44 11.78
N SER A 63 -0.89 8.76 11.57
CA SER A 63 -2.12 9.56 11.72
C SER A 63 -3.16 9.19 10.66
N ALA A 64 -2.74 9.09 9.40
CA ALA A 64 -3.62 8.65 8.33
C ALA A 64 -4.00 7.18 8.49
N ALA A 65 -3.05 6.31 8.87
CA ALA A 65 -3.34 4.91 9.15
C ALA A 65 -4.38 4.74 10.25
N ALA A 66 -4.33 5.54 11.31
CA ALA A 66 -5.36 5.55 12.36
C ALA A 66 -6.72 6.05 11.85
N ALA A 67 -6.75 7.02 10.93
CA ALA A 67 -7.98 7.48 10.29
C ALA A 67 -8.60 6.38 9.41
N VAL A 68 -7.79 5.70 8.60
CA VAL A 68 -8.21 4.55 7.79
C VAL A 68 -8.68 3.40 8.68
N GLY A 69 -7.96 3.09 9.76
CA GLY A 69 -8.31 2.06 10.73
C GLY A 69 -9.69 2.25 11.35
N ARG A 70 -10.15 3.49 11.52
CA ARG A 70 -11.49 3.80 12.05
C ARG A 70 -12.62 3.57 11.05
N VAL A 71 -12.33 3.59 9.75
CA VAL A 71 -13.36 3.50 8.70
C VAL A 71 -13.29 2.22 7.88
N ARG A 72 -12.20 1.45 7.98
CA ARG A 72 -12.04 0.16 7.27
C ARG A 72 -13.08 -0.87 7.70
N ASP A 73 -13.36 -1.80 6.80
CA ASP A 73 -13.96 -3.07 7.17
C ASP A 73 -12.89 -3.99 7.76
N ALA A 74 -12.87 -4.12 9.09
CA ALA A 74 -11.89 -4.95 9.79
C ALA A 74 -12.00 -6.46 9.47
N CYS A 75 -13.09 -6.91 8.85
CA CYS A 75 -13.19 -8.28 8.36
C CYS A 75 -12.27 -8.52 7.17
N MET A 76 -12.13 -7.56 6.25
CA MET A 76 -11.49 -7.78 4.95
C MET A 76 -10.30 -6.87 4.64
N GLN A 77 -10.17 -5.73 5.30
CA GLN A 77 -9.21 -4.69 4.93
C GLN A 77 -8.18 -4.50 6.02
N ALA A 78 -6.92 -4.89 5.83
CA ALA A 78 -5.81 -4.63 6.76
C ALA A 78 -5.12 -3.30 6.47
N VAL A 79 -4.41 -2.74 7.46
CA VAL A 79 -3.68 -1.47 7.34
C VAL A 79 -2.24 -1.63 7.83
N LEU A 80 -1.27 -1.22 7.02
CA LEU A 80 0.14 -1.14 7.38
C LEU A 80 0.64 0.30 7.19
N PRO A 81 0.98 1.03 8.27
CA PRO A 81 1.54 2.37 8.16
C PRO A 81 2.98 2.34 7.64
N MET A 82 3.30 3.26 6.73
CA MET A 82 4.69 3.62 6.39
C MET A 82 5.09 4.86 7.20
N GLN A 83 6.22 4.77 7.90
CA GLN A 83 6.75 5.89 8.68
C GLN A 83 7.98 6.48 8.01
N GLY A 84 7.98 7.80 7.87
CA GLY A 84 9.03 8.52 7.17
C GLY A 84 9.08 8.18 5.68
N LYS A 85 10.05 8.78 4.99
CA LYS A 85 10.27 8.53 3.57
C LYS A 85 10.77 7.09 3.35
N PRO A 86 10.08 6.25 2.56
CA PRO A 86 10.54 4.89 2.30
C PRO A 86 11.97 4.86 1.72
N LEU A 87 12.72 3.80 1.98
CA LEU A 87 14.04 3.60 1.36
C LEU A 87 13.89 3.50 -0.17
N ASN A 88 14.76 4.18 -0.93
CA ASN A 88 14.89 3.91 -2.36
C ASN A 88 15.55 2.53 -2.57
N THR A 89 14.77 1.56 -3.03
CA THR A 89 15.18 0.16 -3.10
C THR A 89 15.84 -0.24 -4.42
N THR A 90 15.97 0.65 -5.39
CA THR A 90 16.54 0.33 -6.72
C THR A 90 17.95 -0.24 -6.62
N ARG A 91 18.75 0.26 -5.67
CA ARG A 91 20.13 -0.19 -5.39
C ARG A 91 20.31 -0.75 -3.97
N ALA A 92 19.24 -0.92 -3.21
CA ALA A 92 19.33 -1.46 -1.85
C ALA A 92 19.73 -2.95 -1.88
N SER A 93 20.45 -3.41 -0.85
CA SER A 93 20.72 -4.84 -0.68
C SER A 93 19.51 -5.53 -0.05
N ARG A 94 19.38 -6.86 -0.24
CA ARG A 94 18.31 -7.66 0.40
C ARG A 94 18.29 -7.46 1.91
N ARG A 95 19.48 -7.42 2.54
CA ARG A 95 19.62 -7.16 3.98
C ARG A 95 19.00 -5.83 4.40
N LYS A 96 19.32 -4.73 3.72
CA LYS A 96 18.74 -3.40 4.01
C LYS A 96 17.23 -3.38 3.87
N VAL A 97 16.69 -4.10 2.88
CA VAL A 97 15.25 -4.20 2.64
C VAL A 97 14.55 -4.95 3.77
N VAL A 98 15.08 -6.11 4.16
CA VAL A 98 14.52 -6.94 5.23
C VAL A 98 14.60 -6.24 6.60
N GLU A 99 15.71 -5.56 6.88
CA GLU A 99 15.90 -4.79 8.12
C GLU A 99 15.12 -3.46 8.12
N HIS A 100 14.53 -3.05 6.99
CA HIS A 100 13.80 -1.79 6.91
C HIS A 100 12.50 -1.84 7.71
N PRO A 101 12.18 -0.82 8.54
CA PRO A 101 11.03 -0.82 9.43
C PRO A 101 9.67 -0.87 8.73
N PHE A 102 9.62 -0.61 7.42
CA PHE A 102 8.42 -0.75 6.60
C PHE A 102 8.45 -1.97 5.67
N PHE A 103 9.56 -2.23 4.97
CA PHE A 103 9.61 -3.28 3.95
C PHE A 103 9.77 -4.69 4.53
N GLY A 104 10.44 -4.83 5.67
CA GLY A 104 10.47 -6.09 6.44
C GLY A 104 9.06 -6.51 6.84
N PRO A 105 8.34 -5.68 7.64
CA PRO A 105 6.95 -5.96 8.01
C PRO A 105 6.01 -6.15 6.82
N LEU A 106 6.17 -5.39 5.73
CA LEU A 106 5.38 -5.59 4.51
C LEU A 106 5.60 -6.99 3.91
N THR A 107 6.86 -7.42 3.79
CA THR A 107 7.19 -8.75 3.24
C THR A 107 6.65 -9.86 4.13
N GLU A 108 6.73 -9.70 5.45
CA GLU A 108 6.17 -10.62 6.44
C GLU A 108 4.63 -10.67 6.36
N ALA A 109 3.98 -9.51 6.27
CA ALA A 109 2.53 -9.39 6.17
C ALA A 109 1.99 -10.03 4.90
N LEU A 110 2.67 -9.89 3.75
CA LEU A 110 2.25 -10.49 2.49
C LEU A 110 2.39 -12.02 2.48
N GLY A 111 3.46 -12.56 3.11
CA GLY A 111 3.72 -14.00 3.16
C GLY A 111 4.16 -14.63 1.83
N THR A 112 4.42 -13.82 0.81
CA THR A 112 4.71 -14.23 -0.58
C THR A 112 6.15 -14.69 -0.79
N GLY A 113 7.07 -14.39 0.13
CA GLY A 113 8.51 -14.45 -0.15
C GLY A 113 9.00 -13.19 -0.87
N LEU A 114 10.30 -13.14 -1.20
CA LEU A 114 10.98 -11.94 -1.70
C LEU A 114 11.92 -12.27 -2.87
N ALA A 115 11.94 -11.41 -3.88
CA ALA A 115 12.72 -11.54 -5.12
C ALA A 115 12.47 -12.89 -5.82
N THR A 116 13.50 -13.73 -5.95
CA THR A 116 13.43 -15.03 -6.62
C THR A 116 12.47 -16.00 -5.94
N ASP A 117 12.18 -15.80 -4.65
CA ASP A 117 11.31 -16.67 -3.85
C ASP A 117 9.86 -16.17 -3.82
N CYS A 118 9.55 -15.08 -4.54
CA CYS A 118 8.24 -14.44 -4.51
C CYS A 118 7.20 -15.27 -5.28
N GLU A 119 6.22 -15.80 -4.56
CA GLU A 119 5.08 -16.56 -5.09
C GLU A 119 3.77 -15.81 -4.81
N PRO A 120 3.15 -15.17 -5.82
CA PRO A 120 1.88 -14.43 -5.67
C PRO A 120 0.74 -15.27 -5.11
N ARG A 121 0.67 -16.57 -5.42
CA ARG A 121 -0.40 -17.46 -4.94
C ARG A 121 -0.38 -17.67 -3.43
N ARG A 122 0.73 -17.34 -2.77
CA ARG A 122 0.87 -17.39 -1.31
C ARG A 122 0.47 -16.08 -0.63
N SER A 123 0.09 -15.06 -1.39
CA SER A 123 -0.33 -13.78 -0.84
C SER A 123 -1.48 -13.97 0.14
N ARG A 124 -1.36 -13.33 1.30
CA ARG A 124 -2.43 -13.27 2.31
C ARG A 124 -3.58 -12.36 1.88
N TYR A 125 -3.33 -11.46 0.94
CA TYR A 125 -4.27 -10.46 0.44
C TYR A 125 -4.40 -10.57 -1.07
N ASP A 126 -5.63 -10.49 -1.57
CA ASP A 126 -5.91 -10.48 -3.00
C ASP A 126 -5.60 -9.11 -3.62
N ARG A 127 -5.56 -8.06 -2.80
CA ARG A 127 -5.25 -6.69 -3.23
C ARG A 127 -4.31 -5.99 -2.26
N VAL A 128 -3.36 -5.24 -2.80
CA VAL A 128 -2.44 -4.38 -2.06
C VAL A 128 -2.62 -2.95 -2.57
N LEU A 129 -3.12 -2.09 -1.70
CA LEU A 129 -3.59 -0.75 -2.03
C LEU A 129 -2.61 0.28 -1.46
N VAL A 130 -1.88 0.97 -2.34
CA VAL A 130 -1.00 2.08 -1.97
C VAL A 130 -1.85 3.34 -1.81
N LEU A 131 -1.94 3.86 -0.59
CA LEU A 131 -2.73 5.04 -0.25
C LEU A 131 -1.82 6.08 0.43
N THR A 132 -1.44 7.11 -0.32
CA THR A 132 -0.56 8.19 0.13
C THR A 132 -1.27 9.54 0.07
N ASP A 133 -0.70 10.56 0.69
CA ASP A 133 -1.27 11.90 0.65
C ASP A 133 -1.29 12.47 -0.79
N PRO A 134 -2.28 13.30 -1.16
CA PRO A 134 -2.41 13.91 -2.50
C PRO A 134 -1.43 15.08 -2.75
N ASP A 135 -0.29 15.09 -2.06
CA ASP A 135 0.76 16.11 -2.21
C ASP A 135 2.04 15.52 -2.82
N ALA A 136 3.03 16.39 -3.04
CA ALA A 136 4.27 16.00 -3.71
C ALA A 136 5.09 14.97 -2.92
N ASP A 137 5.06 15.04 -1.58
CA ASP A 137 5.80 14.13 -0.71
C ASP A 137 5.13 12.77 -0.69
N GLY A 138 3.79 12.73 -0.60
CA GLY A 138 3.03 11.49 -0.66
C GLY A 138 3.13 10.78 -2.01
N ILE A 139 3.06 11.53 -3.11
CA ILE A 139 3.32 10.99 -4.46
C ILE A 139 4.74 10.37 -4.55
N HIS A 140 5.73 11.02 -3.94
CA HIS A 140 7.08 10.47 -3.88
C HIS A 140 7.15 9.20 -3.03
N CYS A 141 6.52 9.18 -1.85
CA CYS A 141 6.43 8.00 -0.98
C CYS A 141 5.80 6.81 -1.75
N GLY A 142 4.69 7.04 -2.44
CA GLY A 142 4.02 6.05 -3.28
C GLY A 142 4.95 5.51 -4.37
N TYR A 143 5.67 6.39 -5.07
CA TYR A 143 6.67 5.97 -6.06
C TYR A 143 7.76 5.06 -5.48
N LEU A 144 8.30 5.36 -4.30
CA LEU A 144 9.33 4.52 -3.66
C LEU A 144 8.78 3.14 -3.26
N VAL A 145 7.52 3.07 -2.85
CA VAL A 145 6.82 1.80 -2.60
C VAL A 145 6.68 1.00 -3.91
N LEU A 146 6.29 1.64 -5.01
CA LEU A 146 6.20 0.99 -6.32
C LEU A 146 7.56 0.50 -6.83
N LEU A 147 8.65 1.24 -6.57
CA LEU A 147 10.01 0.76 -6.86
C LEU A 147 10.39 -0.49 -6.06
N PHE A 148 9.93 -0.60 -4.82
CA PHE A 148 10.11 -1.81 -4.03
C PHE A 148 9.37 -2.99 -4.65
N PHE A 149 8.10 -2.82 -5.02
CA PHE A 149 7.35 -3.85 -5.72
C PHE A 149 8.04 -4.24 -7.03
N HIS A 150 8.44 -3.29 -7.85
CA HIS A 150 9.09 -3.55 -9.13
C HIS A 150 10.41 -4.31 -8.98
N ARG A 151 11.22 -3.98 -7.97
CA ARG A 151 12.53 -4.61 -7.76
C ARG A 151 12.45 -5.95 -7.05
N TRP A 152 11.59 -6.08 -6.04
CA TRP A 152 11.62 -7.18 -5.08
C TRP A 152 10.39 -8.08 -5.12
N LEU A 153 9.25 -7.57 -5.60
CA LEU A 153 7.98 -8.30 -5.64
C LEU A 153 7.28 -8.16 -7.01
N ARG A 154 8.08 -8.13 -8.09
CA ARG A 154 7.59 -7.97 -9.46
C ARG A 154 6.45 -8.95 -9.81
N PRO A 155 6.46 -10.22 -9.37
CA PRO A 155 5.34 -11.13 -9.60
C PRO A 155 3.99 -10.64 -9.08
N LEU A 156 3.93 -9.80 -8.03
CA LEU A 156 2.67 -9.22 -7.54
C LEU A 156 2.12 -8.14 -8.49
N LEU A 157 3.00 -7.34 -9.11
CA LEU A 157 2.61 -6.39 -10.15
C LEU A 157 2.11 -7.14 -11.39
N ASP A 158 2.84 -8.16 -11.83
CA ASP A 158 2.47 -8.97 -12.99
C ASP A 158 1.15 -9.72 -12.79
N ALA A 159 0.85 -10.14 -11.55
CA ALA A 159 -0.41 -10.77 -11.19
C ALA A 159 -1.57 -9.76 -10.98
N GLY A 160 -1.30 -8.45 -11.02
CA GLY A 160 -2.31 -7.40 -10.92
C GLY A 160 -2.85 -7.16 -9.50
N LEU A 161 -2.09 -7.56 -8.47
CA LEU A 161 -2.48 -7.45 -7.06
C LEU A 161 -2.25 -6.04 -6.49
N VAL A 162 -1.35 -5.26 -7.10
CA VAL A 162 -0.96 -3.94 -6.60
C VAL A 162 -1.76 -2.84 -7.29
N GLU A 163 -2.37 -1.97 -6.51
CA GLU A 163 -3.14 -0.83 -6.98
C GLU A 163 -2.79 0.43 -6.19
N VAL A 164 -3.00 1.59 -6.81
CA VAL A 164 -2.89 2.90 -6.17
C VAL A 164 -4.29 3.46 -5.97
N VAL A 165 -4.59 3.90 -4.74
CA VAL A 165 -5.82 4.62 -4.42
C VAL A 165 -5.57 6.11 -4.67
N ARG A 166 -6.51 6.78 -5.35
CA ARG A 166 -6.42 8.22 -5.64
C ARG A 166 -7.30 9.01 -4.67
N PRO A 167 -6.77 9.54 -3.55
CA PRO A 167 -7.53 10.45 -2.71
C PRO A 167 -7.85 11.75 -3.47
N PRO A 168 -8.93 12.46 -3.08
CA PRO A 168 -9.22 13.76 -3.66
C PRO A 168 -8.11 14.77 -3.34
N TRP A 169 -7.84 15.66 -4.27
CA TRP A 169 -6.93 16.81 -4.11
C TRP A 169 -7.60 17.98 -3.40
N GLY A 170 -8.93 18.05 -3.48
CA GLY A 170 -9.71 19.10 -2.85
C GLY A 170 -11.18 19.01 -3.21
N GLU A 171 -11.94 19.94 -2.64
CA GLU A 171 -13.35 20.13 -2.89
C GLU A 171 -13.63 21.57 -3.31
N VAL A 172 -14.71 21.73 -4.06
CA VAL A 172 -15.21 23.02 -4.52
C VAL A 172 -16.72 23.04 -4.32
N VAL A 173 -17.25 24.09 -3.69
CA VAL A 173 -18.69 24.27 -3.49
C VAL A 173 -19.17 25.43 -4.36
N ILE A 174 -20.09 25.16 -5.29
CA ILE A 174 -20.66 26.16 -6.20
C ILE A 174 -22.18 26.03 -6.14
N GLU A 175 -22.88 27.12 -5.83
CA GLU A 175 -24.36 27.12 -5.77
C GLU A 175 -24.96 26.03 -4.84
N GLY A 176 -24.19 25.61 -3.82
CA GLY A 176 -24.59 24.55 -2.88
C GLY A 176 -24.24 23.12 -3.31
N GLU A 177 -23.71 22.92 -4.52
CA GLU A 177 -23.23 21.62 -5.01
C GLU A 177 -21.76 21.40 -4.59
N LEU A 178 -21.47 20.26 -3.96
CA LEU A 178 -20.11 19.83 -3.60
C LEU A 178 -19.48 19.03 -4.75
N LEU A 179 -18.35 19.49 -5.26
CA LEU A 179 -17.58 18.84 -6.32
C LEU A 179 -16.19 18.46 -5.82
N LEU A 180 -15.80 17.20 -6.00
CA LEU A 180 -14.48 16.70 -5.63
C LEU A 180 -13.54 16.71 -6.84
N ALA A 181 -12.32 17.20 -6.66
CA ALA A 181 -11.24 17.10 -7.62
C ALA A 181 -10.28 15.97 -7.23
N PHE A 182 -9.84 15.16 -8.19
CA PHE A 182 -8.90 14.05 -7.97
C PHE A 182 -7.53 14.28 -8.60
N SER A 183 -7.32 15.47 -9.17
CA SER A 183 -6.04 15.89 -9.71
C SER A 183 -5.85 17.41 -9.58
N GLU A 184 -4.59 17.87 -9.66
CA GLU A 184 -4.28 19.30 -9.66
C GLU A 184 -4.98 20.06 -10.80
N PRO A 185 -4.98 19.55 -12.06
CA PRO A 185 -5.66 20.22 -13.15
C PRO A 185 -7.19 20.28 -12.95
N GLU A 186 -7.80 19.23 -12.41
CA GLU A 186 -9.22 19.24 -12.07
C GLU A 186 -9.55 20.30 -11.01
N LEU A 187 -8.73 20.39 -9.95
CA LEU A 187 -8.94 21.38 -8.90
C LEU A 187 -8.79 22.81 -9.45
N ALA A 188 -7.80 23.05 -10.31
CA ALA A 188 -7.61 24.33 -10.97
C ALA A 188 -8.80 24.70 -11.89
N ALA A 189 -9.35 23.73 -12.63
CA ALA A 189 -10.52 23.93 -13.47
C ALA A 189 -11.78 24.26 -12.64
N LEU A 190 -12.06 23.48 -11.60
CA LEU A 190 -13.19 23.72 -10.69
C LEU A 190 -13.04 25.05 -9.94
N ALA A 191 -11.84 25.39 -9.48
CA ALA A 191 -11.58 26.67 -8.83
C ALA A 191 -11.83 27.87 -9.75
N THR A 192 -11.56 27.72 -11.06
CA THR A 192 -11.87 28.77 -12.05
C THR A 192 -13.37 28.97 -12.20
N ARG A 193 -14.16 27.88 -12.24
CA ARG A 193 -15.63 27.94 -12.24
C ARG A 193 -16.17 28.60 -10.97
N ALA A 194 -15.61 28.26 -9.80
CA ALA A 194 -16.01 28.83 -8.52
C ALA A 194 -15.80 30.34 -8.43
N ARG A 195 -14.68 30.86 -8.97
CA ARG A 195 -14.43 32.32 -9.00
C ARG A 195 -15.45 33.09 -9.83
N GLY A 196 -16.00 32.48 -10.88
CA GLY A 196 -17.05 33.08 -11.71
C GLY A 196 -18.46 33.00 -11.10
N GLY A 197 -18.73 31.98 -10.27
CA GLY A 197 -20.05 31.71 -9.69
C GLY A 197 -20.20 31.98 -8.19
N GLY A 198 -19.18 32.55 -7.53
CA GLY A 198 -19.23 32.85 -6.09
C GLY A 198 -19.06 31.63 -5.17
N GLY A 199 -18.31 30.61 -5.61
CA GLY A 199 -18.06 29.38 -4.85
C GLY A 199 -16.84 29.40 -3.92
N THR A 200 -16.69 28.36 -3.10
CA THR A 200 -15.53 28.15 -2.21
C THR A 200 -14.65 27.00 -2.71
N VAL A 201 -13.36 27.03 -2.38
CA VAL A 201 -12.38 26.01 -2.77
C VAL A 201 -11.59 25.61 -1.52
N ARG A 202 -11.53 24.31 -1.21
CA ARG A 202 -10.70 23.76 -0.13
C ARG A 202 -9.77 22.70 -0.72
N ARG A 203 -8.46 22.87 -0.51
CA ARG A 203 -7.43 21.89 -0.90
C ARG A 203 -7.16 20.94 0.27
N PHE A 204 -7.03 19.64 -0.01
CA PHE A 204 -6.62 18.66 0.98
C PHE A 204 -5.09 18.56 1.00
N ARG A 205 -4.50 18.67 2.19
CA ARG A 205 -3.05 18.57 2.40
C ARG A 205 -2.59 17.18 2.85
N GLY A 206 -3.53 16.26 3.03
CA GLY A 206 -3.27 14.91 3.52
C GLY A 206 -4.56 14.20 3.87
N LEU A 207 -4.49 12.88 4.03
CA LEU A 207 -5.61 12.00 4.30
C LEU A 207 -6.29 12.33 5.64
N ALA A 208 -5.53 12.78 6.63
CA ALA A 208 -6.06 13.18 7.93
C ALA A 208 -6.90 14.47 7.90
N ALA A 209 -6.89 15.22 6.79
CA ALA A 209 -7.72 16.40 6.60
C ALA A 209 -9.12 16.08 6.02
N LEU A 210 -9.34 14.82 5.64
CA LEU A 210 -10.65 14.30 5.23
C LEU A 210 -11.44 13.92 6.48
N ASP A 211 -12.72 14.24 6.51
CA ASP A 211 -13.61 13.66 7.50
C ASP A 211 -13.82 12.15 7.24
N ALA A 212 -14.43 11.46 8.21
CA ALA A 212 -14.56 10.02 8.17
C ALA A 212 -15.43 9.51 6.99
N ASP A 213 -16.47 10.25 6.64
CA ASP A 213 -17.41 9.86 5.59
C ASP A 213 -16.75 10.06 4.22
N LEU A 214 -16.10 11.19 4.00
CA LEU A 214 -15.36 11.48 2.78
C LEU A 214 -14.19 10.51 2.59
N LEU A 215 -13.43 10.21 3.64
CA LEU A 215 -12.35 9.22 3.59
C LEU A 215 -12.91 7.83 3.23
N ARG A 216 -14.00 7.42 3.87
CA ARG A 216 -14.66 6.14 3.60
C ARG A 216 -15.07 6.06 2.13
N GLU A 217 -15.84 7.02 1.66
CA GLU A 217 -16.42 7.04 0.31
C GLU A 217 -15.32 7.13 -0.77
N THR A 218 -14.33 8.00 -0.60
CA THR A 218 -13.38 8.27 -1.69
C THR A 218 -12.19 7.32 -1.72
N CYS A 219 -11.80 6.73 -0.57
CA CYS A 219 -10.55 5.99 -0.45
C CYS A 219 -10.72 4.54 0.01
N ILE A 220 -11.79 4.19 0.74
CA ILE A 220 -11.85 2.92 1.50
C ILE A 220 -12.95 1.99 1.00
N ASP A 221 -14.14 2.48 0.70
CA ASP A 221 -15.24 1.66 0.21
C ASP A 221 -14.92 1.12 -1.20
N PRO A 222 -14.85 -0.21 -1.40
CA PRO A 222 -14.50 -0.80 -2.68
C PRO A 222 -15.45 -0.44 -3.84
N THR A 223 -16.67 0.00 -3.53
CA THR A 223 -17.71 0.32 -4.53
C THR A 223 -17.62 1.75 -5.06
N THR A 224 -17.07 2.67 -4.28
CA THR A 224 -17.03 4.11 -4.60
C THR A 224 -15.63 4.66 -4.81
N ARG A 225 -14.60 4.07 -4.18
CA ARG A 225 -13.23 4.57 -4.27
C ARG A 225 -12.65 4.43 -5.68
N ARG A 226 -11.70 5.31 -6.02
CA ARG A 226 -10.98 5.26 -7.29
C ARG A 226 -9.63 4.57 -7.12
N THR A 227 -9.43 3.47 -7.84
CA THR A 227 -8.14 2.76 -7.87
C THR A 227 -7.60 2.59 -9.28
N GLU A 228 -6.27 2.60 -9.38
CA GLU A 228 -5.53 2.31 -10.60
C GLU A 228 -4.65 1.09 -10.36
N ARG A 229 -4.86 0.01 -11.12
CA ARG A 229 -3.97 -1.15 -11.08
C ARG A 229 -2.63 -0.78 -11.69
N VAL A 230 -1.55 -1.16 -11.02
CA VAL A 230 -0.19 -0.85 -11.47
C VAL A 230 0.46 -2.08 -12.05
N SER A 231 0.86 -2.01 -13.32
CA SER A 231 1.64 -3.05 -13.98
C SER A 231 3.14 -2.78 -13.85
N THR A 232 3.95 -3.79 -14.13
CA THR A 232 5.39 -3.63 -14.24
C THR A 232 5.79 -2.59 -15.29
N ALA A 233 5.04 -2.50 -16.40
CA ALA A 233 5.31 -1.56 -17.48
C ALA A 233 5.08 -0.11 -17.02
N ASP A 234 4.04 0.13 -16.22
CA ASP A 234 3.75 1.46 -15.66
C ASP A 234 4.91 1.93 -14.77
N VAL A 235 5.42 1.07 -13.88
CA VAL A 235 6.55 1.44 -13.01
C VAL A 235 7.83 1.64 -13.83
N ALA A 236 8.06 0.85 -14.89
CA ALA A 236 9.20 1.04 -15.78
C ALA A 236 9.14 2.42 -16.48
N ALA A 237 7.97 2.81 -16.99
CA ALA A 237 7.76 4.12 -17.59
C ALA A 237 7.98 5.27 -16.58
N MET A 238 7.54 5.10 -15.32
CA MET A 238 7.81 6.07 -14.25
C MET A 238 9.31 6.22 -13.98
N ILE A 239 10.06 5.11 -13.96
CA ILE A 239 11.52 5.13 -13.79
C ILE A 239 12.20 5.90 -14.93
N GLU A 240 11.79 5.65 -16.17
CA GLU A 240 12.32 6.36 -17.34
C GLU A 240 12.03 7.85 -17.29
N LEU A 241 10.80 8.23 -16.97
CA LEU A 241 10.39 9.63 -16.85
C LEU A 241 11.24 10.36 -15.81
N ILE A 242 11.37 9.81 -14.60
CA ILE A 242 12.16 10.43 -13.54
C ILE A 242 13.67 10.43 -13.89
N GLY A 243 14.15 9.37 -14.52
CA GLY A 243 15.53 9.27 -15.00
C GLY A 243 15.86 10.21 -16.16
N ALA A 244 14.86 10.64 -16.94
CA ALA A 244 14.96 11.64 -18.00
C ALA A 244 14.88 13.07 -17.47
N VAL A 245 14.10 13.31 -16.40
CA VAL A 245 14.00 14.60 -15.70
C VAL A 245 15.26 14.93 -14.87
N GLN A 246 16.13 13.93 -14.60
CA GLN A 246 17.42 14.10 -13.92
C GLN A 246 18.62 13.89 -14.87
N PRO A 247 18.83 14.71 -15.92
CA PRO A 247 20.04 14.63 -16.74
C PRO A 247 21.20 15.26 -15.97
N GLY A 248 21.81 14.51 -15.05
CA GLY A 248 22.97 15.00 -14.28
C GLY A 248 23.48 14.11 -13.15
N GLN A 249 22.80 13.01 -12.83
CA GLN A 249 23.27 12.02 -11.83
C GLN A 249 23.82 10.72 -12.47
N ARG A 250 24.15 10.77 -13.77
CA ARG A 250 24.99 9.75 -14.41
C ARG A 250 26.42 10.29 -14.42
N ASP A 251 27.33 9.49 -13.88
CA ASP A 251 28.79 9.61 -13.96
C ASP A 251 29.49 10.54 -12.95
N ALA A 252 29.44 10.19 -11.66
CA ALA A 252 30.47 10.58 -10.68
C ALA A 252 31.37 9.40 -10.23
N ASP A 253 31.05 8.15 -10.59
CA ASP A 253 31.79 6.94 -10.16
C ASP A 253 32.64 6.30 -11.27
N HIS A 254 32.92 7.01 -12.35
CA HIS A 254 33.94 6.64 -13.34
C HIS A 254 34.95 7.78 -13.51
N ALA A 255 35.70 8.05 -12.44
CA ALA A 255 36.98 8.73 -12.60
C ALA A 255 37.92 7.78 -13.37
N PRO A 256 38.46 8.15 -14.55
CA PRO A 256 39.52 7.35 -15.15
C PRO A 256 40.69 7.32 -14.17
N ALA A 257 41.21 6.12 -13.92
CA ALA A 257 42.43 5.92 -13.15
C ALA A 257 43.50 6.92 -13.61
N ARG A 258 43.90 7.81 -12.70
CA ARG A 258 44.97 8.78 -12.96
C ARG A 258 46.22 7.99 -13.37
N ALA A 259 46.61 8.14 -14.63
CA ALA A 259 47.86 7.63 -15.14
C ALA A 259 49.02 8.15 -14.27
N GLY A 260 49.91 7.24 -13.89
CA GLY A 260 51.06 7.50 -13.04
C GLY A 260 51.93 8.64 -13.58
N ARG A 261 52.33 9.53 -12.68
CA ARG A 261 53.31 10.58 -12.92
C ARG A 261 54.67 9.91 -13.22
N PRO A 262 55.36 10.20 -14.33
CA PRO A 262 56.71 9.67 -14.53
C PRO A 262 57.68 10.35 -13.55
N ALA A 263 58.57 9.53 -12.99
CA ALA A 263 59.67 9.98 -12.13
C ALA A 263 60.59 10.95 -12.89
N ARG A 264 60.97 12.05 -12.24
CA ARG A 264 62.00 12.96 -12.75
C ARG A 264 63.37 12.29 -12.59
N PRO A 265 64.24 12.29 -13.61
CA PRO A 265 65.65 12.00 -13.39
C PRO A 265 66.35 13.24 -12.79
N GLY A 266 67.36 12.96 -11.96
CA GLY A 266 68.27 13.96 -11.40
C GLY A 266 69.35 14.42 -12.37
#